data_AF-A0A6L3V2M9-F1
#
_entry.id   AF-A0A6L3V2M9-F1
#
_cell.length_a   1.000
_cell.length_b   1.000
_cell.length_c   1.000
_cell.angle_alpha   90.00
_cell.angle_beta   90.00
_cell.angle_gamma   90.00
#
_symmetry.space_group_name_H-M   'P 1'
#
loop_
_entity.id
_entity.type
_entity.pdbx_description
1 polymer ?
#
loop_
_entity_poly.entity_id
_entity_poly.type
_entity_poly.pdbx_seq_one_letter_code
_entity_poly.pdbx_strand_id
1 'polypeptide(L)' 'MCGEMAGDAVAIPVLLGLGLDEFSMSAPSILKARGQINQLSKKEMKELADQALTMQTAEQVRNLIIETPHYW' A
#
# COMPACT_ATOMS: atom_id res chain seq x y z
N MET A 1 -5.48 8.33 -6.56
CA MET A 1 -5.43 7.24 -7.55
C MET A 1 -6.82 6.64 -7.66
N CYS A 2 -7.33 6.47 -8.87
CA CYS A 2 -8.59 5.77 -9.15
C CYS A 2 -8.30 4.43 -9.84
N GLY A 3 -9.10 3.41 -9.53
CA GLY A 3 -8.98 2.07 -10.10
C GLY A 3 -8.81 0.98 -9.06
N GLU A 4 -8.88 -0.27 -9.50
CA GLU A 4 -8.83 -1.46 -8.62
C GLU A 4 -7.59 -1.50 -7.72
N MET A 5 -6.44 -1.01 -8.23
CA MET A 5 -5.19 -0.95 -7.46
C MET A 5 -5.28 -0.04 -6.22
N ALA A 6 -6.10 1.02 -6.25
CA ALA A 6 -6.28 1.87 -5.08
C ALA A 6 -7.03 1.14 -3.94
N GLY A 7 -7.81 0.11 -4.27
CA GLY A 7 -8.49 -0.76 -3.30
C GLY A 7 -7.77 -2.07 -2.99
N ASP A 8 -6.61 -2.32 -3.61
CA ASP A 8 -5.83 -3.53 -3.39
C ASP A 8 -5.04 -3.43 -2.08
N ALA A 9 -5.30 -4.35 -1.15
CA ALA A 9 -4.64 -4.39 0.14
C ALA A 9 -3.12 -4.50 0.06
N VAL A 10 -2.58 -5.11 -1.01
CA VAL A 10 -1.13 -5.20 -1.22
C VAL A 10 -0.56 -3.88 -1.73
N ALA A 11 -1.31 -3.11 -2.50
CA ALA A 11 -0.82 -1.86 -3.07
C ALA A 11 -0.94 -0.67 -2.10
N ILE A 12 -1.94 -0.67 -1.22
CA ILE A 12 -2.21 0.43 -0.26
C ILE A 12 -0.96 0.88 0.52
N PRO A 13 -0.16 -0.02 1.13
CA PRO A 13 1.07 0.35 1.85
C PRO A 13 2.05 1.19 1.01
N VAL A 14 2.37 0.72 -0.20
CA VAL A 14 3.31 1.41 -1.08
C VAL A 14 2.72 2.70 -1.63
N LEU A 15 1.45 2.71 -2.01
CA LEU A 15 0.78 3.94 -2.49
C LEU A 15 0.76 5.03 -1.41
N LEU A 16 0.50 4.66 -0.15
CA LEU A 16 0.55 5.58 0.98
C LEU A 16 1.97 6.12 1.21
N GLY A 17 2.98 5.26 1.10
CA GLY A 17 4.39 5.61 1.21
C GLY A 17 4.91 6.55 0.12
N LEU A 18 4.39 6.39 -1.10
CA LEU A 18 4.64 7.28 -2.23
C LEU A 18 3.96 8.66 -2.09
N GLY A 19 3.17 8.85 -1.02
CA GLY A 19 2.51 10.13 -0.74
C GLY A 19 1.17 10.29 -1.44
N LEU A 20 0.48 9.20 -1.79
CA LEU A 20 -0.86 9.29 -2.34
C LEU A 20 -1.84 9.84 -1.29
N ASP A 21 -2.42 11.01 -1.57
CA ASP A 21 -3.34 11.67 -0.64
C ASP A 21 -4.80 11.20 -0.81
N GLU A 22 -5.18 10.72 -1.99
CA GLU A 22 -6.56 10.33 -2.31
C GLU A 22 -6.64 8.92 -2.91
N PHE A 23 -7.46 8.05 -2.29
CA PHE A 23 -7.76 6.70 -2.75
C PHE A 23 -9.22 6.65 -3.25
N SER A 24 -9.43 6.28 -4.51
CA SER A 24 -10.75 6.16 -5.13
C SER A 24 -10.99 4.73 -5.59
N MET A 25 -12.03 4.10 -5.06
CA MET A 25 -12.35 2.68 -5.25
C MET A 25 -13.86 2.43 -5.15
N SER A 26 -14.29 1.20 -5.40
CA SER A 26 -15.69 0.78 -5.24
C SER A 26 -16.12 0.82 -3.77
N ALA A 27 -17.40 1.15 -3.52
CA ALA A 27 -17.92 1.31 -2.16
C ALA A 27 -17.67 0.11 -1.22
N PRO A 28 -17.76 -1.17 -1.68
CA PRO A 28 -17.47 -2.32 -0.82
C PRO A 28 -16.01 -2.40 -0.32
N SER A 29 -15.06 -1.80 -1.06
CA SER A 29 -13.64 -1.82 -0.72
C SER A 29 -13.24 -0.74 0.28
N ILE A 30 -14.01 0.36 0.36
CA ILE A 30 -13.67 1.54 1.17
C ILE A 30 -13.44 1.19 2.64
N LEU A 31 -14.33 0.39 3.26
CA LEU A 31 -14.23 0.09 4.70
C LEU A 31 -13.00 -0.74 5.03
N LYS A 32 -12.65 -1.71 4.17
CA LYS A 32 -11.47 -2.56 4.34
C LYS A 32 -10.19 -1.73 4.16
N ALA A 33 -10.10 -0.96 3.08
CA ALA A 33 -8.97 -0.08 2.81
C ALA A 33 -8.76 0.94 3.94
N ARG A 34 -9.82 1.58 4.43
CA ARG A 34 -9.75 2.51 5.56
C ARG A 34 -9.26 1.83 6.84
N GLY A 35 -9.74 0.62 7.12
CA GLY A 35 -9.29 -0.16 8.28
C GLY A 35 -7.80 -0.49 8.22
N GLN A 36 -7.30 -0.84 7.03
CA GLN A 36 -5.88 -1.06 6.80
C GLN A 36 -5.07 0.24 6.96
N ILE A 37 -5.43 1.32 6.24
CA ILE A 37 -4.72 2.61 6.28
C ILE A 37 -4.57 3.15 7.71
N ASN A 38 -5.61 2.99 8.54
CA ASN A 38 -5.59 3.45 9.94
C ASN A 38 -4.58 2.72 10.83
N GLN A 39 -4.08 1.56 10.41
CA GLN A 39 -3.08 0.76 11.13
C GLN A 39 -1.65 1.02 10.60
N LEU A 40 -1.49 1.81 9.53
CA LEU A 40 -0.20 2.07 8.91
C LEU A 40 0.44 3.35 9.44
N SER A 41 1.76 3.30 9.66
CA SER A 41 2.56 4.51 9.89
C SER A 41 3.00 5.10 8.56
N LYS A 42 2.65 6.37 8.29
CA LYS A 42 3.10 7.06 7.06
C LYS A 42 4.63 7.10 6.94
N LYS A 43 5.34 7.17 8.07
CA LYS A 43 6.82 7.13 8.08
C LYS A 43 7.35 5.78 7.61
N GLU A 44 6.82 4.69 8.15
CA GLU A 44 7.26 3.33 7.80
C GLU A 44 6.87 3.00 6.36
N MET A 45 5.68 3.43 5.92
CA MET A 45 5.26 3.25 4.52
C MET A 45 6.18 3.99 3.54
N LYS A 46 6.70 5.16 3.92
CA LYS A 46 7.69 5.87 3.11
C LYS A 46 8.97 5.06 2.97
N GLU A 47 9.49 4.50 4.06
CA GLU A 47 10.68 3.63 4.04
C GLU A 47 10.45 2.35 3.22
N LEU A 48 9.25 1.77 3.29
CA LEU A 48 8.83 0.64 2.45
C LEU A 48 8.79 1.01 0.96
N ALA A 49 8.21 2.16 0.63
CA ALA A 49 8.13 2.64 -0.75
C ALA A 49 9.51 2.95 -1.33
N ASP A 50 10.40 3.59 -0.55
CA ASP A 50 11.78 3.85 -0.95
C ASP A 50 12.53 2.54 -1.26
N GLN A 51 12.33 1.49 -0.44
CA GLN A 51 12.88 0.16 -0.72
C GLN A 51 12.27 -0.48 -1.97
N ALA A 52 10.94 -0.42 -2.13
CA ALA A 52 10.24 -0.97 -3.29
C ALA A 52 10.74 -0.36 -4.61
N LEU A 53 11.06 0.94 -4.64
CA LEU A 53 11.61 1.63 -5.80
C LEU A 53 13.00 1.13 -6.21
N THR A 54 13.73 0.45 -5.32
CA THR A 54 15.05 -0.15 -5.63
C THR A 54 14.97 -1.56 -6.20
N MET A 55 13.78 -2.19 -6.18
CA MET A 55 13.59 -3.55 -6.67
C MET A 55 13.57 -3.59 -8.21
N GLN A 56 13.99 -4.71 -8.79
CA GLN A 56 14.08 -4.88 -10.24
C GLN A 56 12.82 -5.50 -10.85
N THR A 57 12.00 -6.18 -10.04
CA THR A 57 10.81 -6.88 -10.52
C THR A 57 9.58 -6.62 -9.65
N ALA A 58 8.40 -6.72 -10.25
CA ALA A 58 7.13 -6.61 -9.52
C ALA A 58 6.98 -7.69 -8.44
N GLU A 59 7.56 -8.88 -8.66
CA GLU A 59 7.54 -9.97 -7.68
C GLU A 59 8.36 -9.63 -6.43
N GLN A 60 9.53 -9.01 -6.61
CA GLN A 60 10.34 -8.53 -5.49
C GLN A 60 9.61 -7.48 -4.66
N VAL A 61 8.94 -6.53 -5.33
CA VAL A 61 8.09 -5.53 -4.64
C VAL A 61 6.96 -6.21 -3.87
N ARG A 62 6.28 -7.17 -4.48
CA ARG A 62 5.18 -7.90 -3.84
C ARG A 62 5.64 -8.68 -2.62
N ASN A 63 6.78 -9.38 -2.72
CA ASN A 63 7.34 -10.15 -1.61
C ASN A 63 7.77 -9.24 -0.46
N LEU A 64 8.43 -8.11 -0.76
CA LEU A 64 8.79 -7.11 0.24
C LEU A 64 7.58 -6.66 1.07
N ILE A 65 6.44 -6.41 0.43
CA ILE A 65 5.23 -5.95 1.11
C ILE A 65 4.64 -7.09 1.96
N ILE A 66 4.48 -8.29 1.40
CA ILE A 66 3.86 -9.45 2.07
C ILE A 66 4.69 -9.96 3.26
N GLU A 67 6.01 -9.98 3.12
CA GLU A 67 6.92 -10.43 4.19
C GLU A 67 6.99 -9.45 5.36
N THR A 68 6.48 -8.22 5.21
CA THR A 68 6.42 -7.24 6.29
C THR A 68 5.14 -7.50 7.11
N PRO A 69 5.20 -8.22 8.24
CA PRO A 69 4.01 -8.85 8.84
C PRO A 69 3.15 -7.86 9.65
N HIS A 70 3.57 -6.62 9.80
CA HIS A 70 2.97 -5.68 10.75
C HIS A 70 1.73 -4.94 10.22
N TYR A 71 1.30 -5.21 8.98
CA TYR A 71 0.42 -4.32 8.22
C TYR A 71 -0.86 -4.99 7.67
N TRP A 72 -1.17 -6.20 8.13
CA TRP A 72 -2.28 -7.05 7.67
C TRP A 72 -3.27 -7.41 8.77
#